data_AF-A0A161RAR0-F1
#
_entry.id   AF-A0A161RAR0-F1
#
_cell.length_a   1.000
_cell.length_b   1.000
_cell.length_c   1.000
_cell.angle_alpha   90.00
_cell.angle_beta   90.00
_cell.angle_gamma   90.00
#
_symmetry.space_group_name_H-M   'P 1'
#
loop_
_entity.id
_entity.type
_entity.pdbx_description
1 polymer ?
#
loop_
_entity_poly.entity_id
_entity_poly.type
_entity_poly.pdbx_seq_one_letter_code
_entity_poly.pdbx_strand_id
1 'polypeptide(L)' 'MIILVTVLFSIFYLFQINKMTYALCEVREIPEEKQPKIYQTVNILITILIISFFVEIMTAIS' A
#
# COMPACT_ATOMS: atom_id res chain seq x y z
N MET A 1 5.82 -15.92 -14.84
CA MET A 1 6.42 -16.02 -13.49
C MET A 1 6.59 -14.66 -12.84
N ILE A 2 7.18 -13.67 -13.52
CA ILE A 2 7.42 -12.33 -12.96
C ILE A 2 6.11 -11.62 -12.53
N ILE A 3 5.08 -11.60 -13.37
CA ILE A 3 3.78 -10.98 -13.04
C ILE A 3 3.16 -11.58 -11.77
N LEU A 4 3.21 -12.91 -11.62
CA LEU A 4 2.70 -13.59 -10.42
C LEU A 4 3.44 -13.11 -9.17
N VAL A 5 4.77 -13.03 -9.22
CA VAL A 5 5.61 -12.53 -8.12
C VAL A 5 5.28 -11.06 -7.82
N THR A 6 5.12 -10.23 -8.85
CA THR A 6 4.71 -8.81 -8.70
C THR A 6 3.36 -8.68 -8.00
N VAL A 7 2.36 -9.49 -8.37
CA VAL A 7 1.03 -9.46 -7.72
C VAL A 7 1.12 -9.91 -6.25
N LEU A 8 1.83 -11.00 -5.97
CA LEU A 8 2.03 -11.48 -4.60
C LEU A 8 2.76 -10.45 -3.74
N PHE A 9 3.80 -9.82 -4.30
CA PHE A 9 4.54 -8.75 -3.65
C PHE A 9 3.64 -7.56 -3.34
N SER A 10 2.82 -7.11 -4.30
CA SER A 10 1.88 -6.00 -4.10
C SER A 10 0.85 -6.28 -3.00
N ILE A 11 0.30 -7.50 -2.94
CA ILE A 11 -0.64 -7.90 -1.87
C ILE A 11 0.07 -7.89 -0.51
N PHE A 12 1.25 -8.50 -0.44
CA PHE A 12 2.06 -8.50 0.78
C PHE A 12 2.40 -7.07 1.23
N TYR A 13 2.77 -6.20 0.29
CA TYR A 13 3.12 -4.82 0.57
C TYR A 13 1.92 -4.02 1.07
N LEU A 14 0.74 -4.17 0.46
CA LEU A 14 -0.52 -3.57 0.94
C LEU A 14 -0.83 -3.99 2.39
N PHE A 15 -0.70 -5.28 2.69
CA PHE A 15 -0.92 -5.79 4.04
C PHE A 15 0.05 -5.16 5.05
N GLN A 16 1.34 -5.10 4.70
CA GLN A 16 2.35 -4.53 5.58
C GLN A 16 2.13 -3.03 5.83
N ILE A 17 1.74 -2.27 4.80
CA ILE A 17 1.45 -0.85 4.98
C ILE A 17 0.23 -0.65 5.87
N ASN A 18 -0.88 -1.37 5.65
CA ASN A 18 -2.07 -1.27 6.50
C ASN A 18 -1.75 -1.58 7.97
N LYS A 19 -0.90 -2.58 8.24
CA LYS A 19 -0.42 -2.88 9.60
C LYS A 19 0.38 -1.73 10.20
N MET A 20 1.28 -1.12 9.43
CA MET A 20 2.05 0.03 9.89
C MET A 20 1.15 1.25 10.14
N THR A 21 0.13 1.47 9.31
CA THR A 21 -0.85 2.55 9.51
C THR A 21 -1.68 2.32 10.77
N TYR A 22 -2.08 1.07 11.04
CA TYR A 22 -2.72 0.70 12.30
C TYR A 22 -1.82 1.00 13.50
N ALA A 23 -0.59 0.50 13.50
CA ALA A 23 0.37 0.76 14.56
C ALA A 23 0.64 2.26 14.73
N LEU A 24 0.67 3.04 13.64
CA LEU A 24 0.81 4.49 13.70
C LEU A 24 -0.39 5.15 14.40
N CYS A 25 -1.61 4.74 14.10
CA CYS A 25 -2.82 5.28 14.73
C CYS A 25 -2.87 4.93 16.23
N GLU A 26 -2.46 3.71 16.58
CA GLU A 26 -2.38 3.23 17.96
C GLU A 26 -1.30 3.98 18.77
N VAL A 27 -0.05 4.00 18.27
CA VAL A 27 1.09 4.66 18.95
C VAL A 27 0.91 6.17 19.11
N ARG A 28 0.20 6.81 18.17
CA ARG A 28 -0.06 8.25 18.21
C ARG A 28 -1.40 8.61 18.85
N GLU A 29 -2.13 7.62 19.39
CA GLU A 29 -3.44 7.80 20.02
C GLU A 29 -4.40 8.65 19.15
N ILE A 30 -4.41 8.38 17.84
CA ILE A 30 -5.19 9.18 16.90
C ILE A 30 -6.68 8.91 17.14
N PRO A 31 -7.50 9.95 17.36
CA PRO A 31 -8.93 9.76 17.59
C PRO A 31 -9.59 9.06 16.40
N GLU A 32 -10.50 8.12 16.70
CA GLU A 32 -11.14 7.25 15.71
C GLU A 32 -11.79 8.03 14.55
N GLU A 33 -12.32 9.22 14.81
CA GLU A 33 -12.92 10.09 13.78
C GLU A 33 -11.92 10.55 12.71
N LYS A 34 -10.63 10.66 13.05
CA LYS A 34 -9.57 11.10 12.13
C LYS A 34 -8.87 9.94 11.43
N GLN A 35 -8.96 8.73 11.98
CA GLN A 35 -8.31 7.55 11.41
C GLN A 35 -8.76 7.27 9.96
N PRO A 36 -10.06 7.31 9.58
CA PRO A 36 -10.50 7.05 8.22
C PRO A 36 -9.76 7.89 7.17
N LYS A 37 -9.52 9.17 7.46
CA LYS A 37 -8.82 10.08 6.53
C LYS A 37 -7.36 9.68 6.34
N ILE A 38 -6.71 9.15 7.38
CA ILE A 38 -5.33 8.65 7.32
C ILE A 38 -5.28 7.38 6.47
N TYR A 39 -6.14 6.40 6.77
CA TYR A 39 -6.22 5.17 5.99
C TYR A 39 -6.55 5.44 4.52
N GLN A 40 -7.49 6.34 4.22
CA GLN A 40 -7.79 6.76 2.85
C GLN A 40 -6.57 7.34 2.15
N THR A 41 -5.86 8.26 2.82
CA THR A 41 -4.67 8.91 2.26
C THR A 41 -3.59 7.89 1.97
N VAL A 42 -3.28 7.01 2.92
CA VAL A 42 -2.29 5.94 2.74
C VAL A 42 -2.71 5.00 1.61
N ASN A 43 -3.96 4.53 1.59
CA ASN A 43 -4.44 3.62 0.55
C ASN A 43 -4.34 4.23 -0.86
N ILE A 44 -4.66 5.52 -1.02
CA ILE A 44 -4.48 6.23 -2.31
C ILE A 44 -3.00 6.24 -2.70
N LEU A 45 -2.10 6.64 -1.79
CA LEU A 45 -0.66 6.72 -2.07
C LEU A 45 -0.05 5.35 -2.41
N ILE A 46 -0.43 4.29 -1.69
CA ILE A 46 0.04 2.93 -1.99
C ILE A 46 -0.53 2.40 -3.30
N THR A 47 -1.79 2.71 -3.62
CA THR A 47 -2.37 2.34 -4.90
C THR A 47 -1.62 2.99 -6.05
N ILE A 48 -1.30 4.28 -5.94
CA ILE A 48 -0.47 4.99 -6.93
C ILE A 48 0.90 4.30 -7.06
N LEU A 49 1.58 4.03 -5.94
CA LEU A 49 2.88 3.36 -5.94
C LEU A 49 2.85 1.99 -6.62
N ILE A 50 1.85 1.16 -6.33
CA ILE A 50 1.70 -0.18 -6.91
C ILE A 50 1.41 -0.10 -8.41
N ILE A 51 0.57 0.86 -8.84
CA ILE A 51 0.30 1.08 -10.27
C ILE A 51 1.58 1.52 -10.98
N SER A 52 2.32 2.48 -10.41
CA SER A 52 3.61 2.92 -10.98
C SER A 52 4.59 1.76 -11.12
N PHE A 53 4.73 0.95 -10.06
CA PHE A 53 5.59 -0.23 -10.09
C PHE A 53 5.13 -1.26 -11.14
N PHE A 54 3.82 -1.48 -11.28
CA PHE A 54 3.28 -2.38 -12.29
C PHE A 54 3.58 -1.90 -13.71
N VAL A 55 3.42 -0.60 -13.98
CA VAL A 55 3.76 0.00 -15.28
C VAL A 55 5.25 -0.19 -15.59
N GLU A 56 6.13 0.09 -14.63
CA GLU A 56 7.58 -0.08 -14.80
C GLU A 56 7.97 -1.53 -15.11
N ILE A 57 7.41 -2.49 -14.37
CA ILE A 57 7.63 -3.93 -14.62
C ILE A 57 7.10 -4.33 -16.01
N MET A 58 5.92 -3.85 -16.40
CA MET A 58 5.37 -4.14 -17.73
C MET A 58 6.28 -3.60 -18.83
N THR A 59 6.79 -2.36 -18.70
CA THR A 59 7.73 -1.77 -19.66
C THR A 59 9.08 -2.45 -19.70
N ALA A 60 9.53 -3.05 -18.58
CA ALA A 60 10.81 -3.75 -18.53
C ALA A 60 10.76 -5.16 -19.13
N ILE A 61 9.56 -5.75 -19.24
CA ILE A 61 9.35 -7.12 -19.76
C ILE A 61 8.92 -7.12 -21.24
N SER A 62 8.29 -6.04 -21.70
CA SER A 62 7.91 -5.82 -23.12
C SER A 62 9.12 -5.52 -23.99
#